data_AF-A0A4Q5R533-F1
#
_entry.id   AF-A0A4Q5R533-F1
#
_cell.length_a   1.000
_cell.length_b   1.000
_cell.length_c   1.000
_cell.angle_alpha   90.00
_cell.angle_beta   90.00
_cell.angle_gamma   90.00
#
_symmetry.space_group_name_H-M   'P 1'
#
loop_
_entity.id
_entity.type
_entity.pdbx_description
1 polymer ?
#
loop_
_entity_poly.entity_id
_entity_poly.type
_entity_poly.pdbx_seq_one_letter_code
_entity_poly.pdbx_strand_id
1 'polypeptide(L)'
;TNYNFEKDKFYSLFVVGADSTFRNIVALDNFDSLSGSNGKAYIRYINAIPDSSRPVVKMSINGTAVVNNPAAFAGVSEFAAIDPGTIAVDISNDANIKASRNIEVVAKKAYTVLFIGKPGQTGGKELQIRFIENGTLADSNANR
;
A
#
# COMPACT_ATOMS: atom_id res chain seq x y z
N THR A 1 -18.13 1.68 14.25
CA THR A 1 -17.75 3.05 13.84
C THR A 1 -18.53 3.41 12.60
N ASN A 2 -19.04 4.64 12.53
CA ASN A 2 -19.68 5.16 11.33
C ASN A 2 -18.62 5.88 10.47
N TYR A 3 -18.66 5.70 9.15
CA TYR A 3 -17.78 6.36 8.20
C TYR A 3 -18.60 7.29 7.33
N ASN A 4 -18.16 8.54 7.21
CA ASN A 4 -18.77 9.53 6.33
C ASN A 4 -18.02 9.52 4.99
N PHE A 5 -18.76 9.38 3.90
CA PHE A 5 -18.23 9.41 2.55
C PHE A 5 -18.67 10.72 1.89
N GLU A 6 -17.71 11.49 1.43
CA GLU A 6 -17.98 12.75 0.72
C GLU A 6 -18.25 12.47 -0.76
N LYS A 7 -19.12 13.28 -1.34
CA LYS A 7 -19.41 13.23 -2.78
C LYS A 7 -18.12 13.52 -3.55
N ASP A 8 -17.96 12.87 -4.71
CA ASP A 8 -16.87 13.11 -5.66
C ASP A 8 -15.48 12.84 -5.04
N LYS A 9 -15.39 11.91 -4.09
CA LYS A 9 -14.14 11.42 -3.48
C LYS A 9 -14.00 9.91 -3.66
N PHE A 10 -12.75 9.47 -3.75
CA PHE A 10 -12.38 8.06 -3.90
C PHE A 10 -11.93 7.47 -2.56
N TYR A 11 -12.47 6.31 -2.20
CA TYR A 11 -12.13 5.64 -0.96
C TYR A 11 -11.79 4.17 -1.19
N SER A 12 -10.80 3.68 -0.46
CA SER A 12 -10.52 2.25 -0.33
C SER A 12 -10.87 1.78 1.08
N LEU A 13 -11.64 0.68 1.17
CA LEU A 13 -12.03 0.05 2.43
C LEU A 13 -11.37 -1.32 2.56
N PHE A 14 -10.74 -1.57 3.70
CA PHE A 14 -10.14 -2.85 4.04
C PHE A 14 -10.63 -3.33 5.40
N VAL A 15 -10.89 -4.63 5.52
CA VAL A 15 -11.12 -5.28 6.81
C VAL A 15 -9.82 -5.99 7.19
N VAL A 16 -9.25 -5.62 8.34
CA VAL A 16 -7.97 -6.15 8.82
C VAL A 16 -8.10 -6.68 10.23
N GLY A 17 -7.25 -7.65 10.60
CA GLY A 17 -7.24 -8.26 11.93
C GLY A 17 -7.07 -9.76 11.88
N ALA A 18 -7.11 -10.37 13.05
CA ALA A 18 -6.99 -11.81 13.25
C ALA A 18 -7.70 -12.24 14.54
N ASP A 19 -7.89 -13.55 14.71
CA ASP A 19 -8.39 -14.15 15.96
C ASP A 19 -9.68 -13.50 16.48
N SER A 20 -10.67 -13.35 15.59
CA SER A 20 -11.97 -12.74 15.86
C SER A 20 -11.93 -11.24 16.22
N THR A 21 -10.76 -10.61 16.14
CA THR A 21 -10.60 -9.17 16.36
C THR A 21 -10.32 -8.49 15.02
N PHE A 22 -11.34 -7.79 14.50
CA PHE A 22 -11.27 -7.14 13.19
C PHE A 22 -11.61 -5.65 13.30
N ARG A 23 -11.05 -4.87 12.38
CA ARG A 23 -11.37 -3.45 12.22
C ARG A 23 -11.38 -3.04 10.75
N ASN A 24 -12.17 -2.01 10.46
CA ASN A 24 -12.17 -1.38 9.16
C ASN A 24 -11.06 -0.32 9.09
N ILE A 25 -10.37 -0.30 7.97
CA ILE A 25 -9.56 0.82 7.48
C ILE A 25 -10.35 1.45 6.35
N VAL A 26 -10.59 2.76 6.44
CA VAL A 26 -11.17 3.54 5.35
C VAL A 26 -10.15 4.61 5.00
N ALA A 27 -9.55 4.48 3.82
CA ALA A 27 -8.58 5.42 3.30
C ALA A 27 -9.26 6.33 2.27
N LEU A 28 -9.06 7.64 2.40
CA LEU A 28 -9.35 8.59 1.34
C LEU A 28 -8.17 8.55 0.36
N ASP A 29 -8.42 8.18 -0.89
CA ASP A 29 -7.36 7.85 -1.85
C ASP A 29 -6.73 9.09 -2.51
N ASN A 30 -7.46 10.21 -2.52
CA ASN A 30 -7.03 11.48 -3.14
C ASN A 30 -6.51 11.33 -4.58
N PHE A 31 -7.08 10.42 -5.38
CA PHE A 31 -6.64 10.19 -6.77
C PHE A 31 -6.66 11.45 -7.63
N ASP A 32 -7.60 12.36 -7.36
CA ASP A 32 -7.71 13.62 -8.08
C ASP A 32 -6.51 14.57 -7.87
N SER A 33 -5.71 14.35 -6.82
CA SER A 33 -4.46 15.08 -6.59
C SER A 33 -3.24 14.46 -7.27
N LEU A 34 -3.36 13.26 -7.81
CA LEU A 34 -2.27 12.58 -8.50
C LEU A 34 -2.23 13.01 -9.97
N SER A 35 -1.02 13.21 -10.51
CA SER A 35 -0.83 13.64 -11.90
C SER A 35 -0.64 12.42 -12.81
N GLY A 36 -1.50 12.25 -13.81
CA GLY A 36 -1.26 11.27 -14.88
C GLY A 36 -0.23 11.73 -15.92
N SER A 37 0.16 13.02 -15.92
CA SER A 37 0.97 13.64 -16.97
C SER A 37 2.48 13.66 -16.70
N ASN A 38 2.93 13.33 -15.48
CA ASN A 38 4.35 13.36 -15.11
C ASN A 38 5.13 12.06 -15.42
N GLY A 39 4.48 11.08 -16.03
CA GLY A 39 5.09 9.79 -16.39
C GLY A 39 5.40 8.85 -15.21
N LYS A 40 4.97 9.19 -13.99
CA LYS A 40 5.20 8.39 -12.78
C LYS A 40 4.13 7.32 -12.58
N ALA A 41 4.50 6.26 -11.86
CA ALA A 41 3.55 5.41 -11.16
C ALA A 41 3.36 5.94 -9.73
N TYR A 42 2.29 5.52 -9.06
CA TYR A 42 2.02 5.90 -7.67
C TYR A 42 1.86 4.66 -6.82
N ILE A 43 2.56 4.61 -5.69
CA ILE A 43 2.50 3.48 -4.77
C ILE A 43 2.17 3.97 -3.36
N ARG A 44 1.31 3.23 -2.67
CA ARG A 44 1.14 3.34 -1.23
C ARG A 44 1.16 1.96 -0.61
N TYR A 45 1.23 1.89 0.71
CA TYR A 45 1.10 0.64 1.41
C TYR A 45 0.07 0.70 2.55
N ILE A 46 -0.40 -0.49 2.92
CA ILE A 46 -1.18 -0.74 4.13
C ILE A 46 -0.52 -1.89 4.89
N ASN A 47 -0.19 -1.66 6.16
CA ASN A 47 0.25 -2.72 7.04
C ASN A 47 -0.96 -3.37 7.73
N ALA A 48 -1.39 -4.53 7.24
CA ALA A 48 -2.46 -5.33 7.80
C ALA A 48 -1.95 -6.51 8.65
N ILE A 49 -0.65 -6.56 8.97
CA ILE A 49 -0.08 -7.55 9.90
C ILE A 49 -0.49 -7.14 11.33
N PRO A 50 -1.27 -7.97 12.07
CA PRO A 50 -1.81 -7.63 13.37
C PRO A 50 -0.75 -7.77 14.47
N ASP A 51 0.21 -6.85 14.47
CA ASP A 51 1.37 -6.83 15.37
C ASP A 51 1.72 -5.39 15.81
N SER A 52 2.26 -5.24 17.03
CA SER A 52 2.57 -3.93 17.63
C SER A 52 4.00 -3.43 17.34
N SER A 53 4.87 -4.23 16.73
CA SER A 53 6.30 -3.94 16.58
C SER A 53 6.63 -2.88 15.52
N ARG A 54 5.63 -2.34 14.82
CA ARG A 54 5.77 -1.31 13.76
C ARG A 54 6.90 -1.64 12.75
N PRO A 55 6.81 -2.77 12.01
CA PRO A 55 7.85 -3.16 11.05
C PRO A 55 8.16 -2.05 10.04
N VAL A 56 9.41 -1.98 9.61
CA VAL A 56 9.87 -1.05 8.57
C VAL A 56 9.42 -1.55 7.22
N VAL A 57 8.70 -0.69 6.49
CA VAL A 57 8.38 -0.87 5.08
C VAL A 57 9.43 -0.16 4.25
N LYS A 58 10.07 -0.92 3.36
CA LYS A 58 11.01 -0.39 2.37
C LYS A 58 10.49 -0.69 0.98
N MET A 59 10.40 0.34 0.14
CA MET A 59 10.12 0.18 -1.29
C MET A 59 11.23 0.87 -2.07
N SER A 60 11.81 0.16 -3.03
CA SER A 60 12.97 0.64 -3.78
C SER A 60 12.85 0.38 -5.27
N ILE A 61 13.43 1.29 -6.05
CA ILE A 61 13.55 1.18 -7.49
C ILE A 61 15.01 1.33 -7.87
N ASN A 62 15.53 0.39 -8.66
CA ASN A 62 16.94 0.36 -9.06
C ASN A 62 17.91 0.45 -7.87
N GLY A 63 17.55 -0.16 -6.73
CA GLY A 63 18.33 -0.16 -5.49
C GLY A 63 18.18 1.10 -4.61
N THR A 64 17.58 2.17 -5.12
CA THR A 64 17.31 3.39 -4.35
C THR A 64 15.98 3.29 -3.60
N ALA A 65 16.01 3.50 -2.29
CA ALA A 65 14.80 3.51 -1.47
C ALA A 65 14.00 4.79 -1.72
N VAL A 66 12.72 4.63 -2.03
CA VAL A 66 11.75 5.73 -2.15
C VAL A 66 10.78 5.79 -0.96
N VAL A 67 10.62 4.65 -0.27
CA VAL A 67 9.92 4.55 1.00
C VAL A 67 10.81 3.78 1.97
N ASN A 68 10.92 4.28 3.19
CA ASN A 68 11.64 3.64 4.29
C ASN A 68 11.07 4.11 5.64
N ASN A 69 9.89 3.62 6.00
CA ASN A 69 9.13 4.13 7.13
C ASN A 69 8.63 3.00 8.04
N PRO A 70 8.60 3.20 9.38
CA PRO A 70 7.96 2.26 10.28
C PRO A 70 6.43 2.30 10.12
N ALA A 71 5.81 1.14 9.93
CA ALA A 71 4.39 1.01 9.66
C ALA A 71 3.67 0.32 10.82
N ALA A 72 2.81 1.05 11.55
CA ALA A 72 1.95 0.45 12.57
C ALA A 72 0.87 -0.45 11.95
N PHE A 73 0.37 -1.43 12.70
CA PHE A 73 -0.81 -2.19 12.29
C PHE A 73 -1.98 -1.25 11.98
N ALA A 74 -2.67 -1.53 10.88
CA ALA A 74 -3.73 -0.73 10.28
C ALA A 74 -3.29 0.68 9.82
N GLY A 75 -1.98 0.91 9.72
CA GLY A 75 -1.42 2.12 9.11
C GLY A 75 -1.53 2.09 7.60
N VAL A 76 -1.88 3.25 7.03
CA VAL A 76 -1.94 3.51 5.59
C VAL A 76 -0.93 4.61 5.29
N SER A 77 -0.14 4.44 4.24
CA SER A 77 0.72 5.53 3.76
C SER A 77 0.00 6.41 2.76
N GLU A 78 0.49 7.63 2.59
CA GLU A 78 0.20 8.43 1.41
C GLU A 78 0.75 7.76 0.13
N PHE A 79 0.23 8.17 -1.02
CA PHE A 79 0.79 7.79 -2.32
C PHE A 79 2.11 8.51 -2.55
N ALA A 80 3.16 7.74 -2.84
CA ALA A 80 4.45 8.23 -3.30
C ALA A 80 4.55 8.07 -4.83
N ALA A 81 4.99 9.12 -5.52
CA ALA A 81 5.32 9.05 -6.94
C ALA A 81 6.65 8.32 -7.14
N ILE A 82 6.70 7.39 -8.09
CA ILE A 82 7.89 6.60 -8.41
C ILE A 82 8.05 6.46 -9.93
N ASP A 83 9.28 6.26 -10.38
CA ASP A 83 9.52 5.83 -11.76
C ASP A 83 8.84 4.47 -12.03
N PRO A 84 8.30 4.27 -13.24
CA PRO A 84 7.77 2.97 -13.64
C PRO A 84 8.89 1.93 -13.76
N GLY A 85 8.55 0.66 -13.54
CA GLY A 85 9.49 -0.46 -13.60
C GLY A 85 9.23 -1.50 -12.52
N THR A 86 10.20 -2.40 -12.32
CA THR A 86 10.15 -3.35 -11.21
C THR A 86 10.64 -2.69 -9.93
N ILE A 87 9.81 -2.73 -8.89
CA ILE A 87 10.15 -2.26 -7.55
C ILE A 87 10.36 -3.46 -6.62
N ALA A 88 11.32 -3.35 -5.71
CA ALA A 88 11.47 -4.28 -4.59
C ALA A 88 10.70 -3.72 -3.39
N VAL A 89 9.81 -4.54 -2.84
CA VAL A 89 9.00 -4.23 -1.66
C VAL A 89 9.38 -5.19 -0.55
N ASP A 90 9.75 -4.63 0.59
CA ASP A 90 10.15 -5.36 1.79
C ASP A 90 9.38 -4.85 3.01
N ILE A 91 9.08 -5.76 3.93
CA ILE A 91 8.65 -5.45 5.28
C ILE A 91 9.44 -6.28 6.29
N SER A 92 10.03 -5.63 7.28
CA SER A 92 10.86 -6.29 8.30
C SER A 92 10.70 -5.65 9.68
N ASN A 93 10.68 -6.47 10.73
CA ASN A 93 10.97 -6.02 12.10
C ASN A 93 12.30 -6.62 12.64
N ASP A 94 13.11 -7.19 11.74
CA ASP A 94 14.37 -7.89 12.02
C ASP A 94 14.22 -9.09 12.97
N ALA A 95 12.99 -9.62 13.06
CA ALA A 95 12.65 -10.79 13.85
C ALA A 95 11.68 -11.71 13.09
N ASN A 96 10.42 -11.78 13.53
CA ASN A 96 9.40 -12.69 13.03
C ASN A 96 8.54 -12.11 11.89
N ILE A 97 8.73 -10.83 11.54
CA ILE A 97 8.15 -10.19 10.37
C ILE A 97 9.25 -10.02 9.34
N LYS A 98 9.16 -10.80 8.25
CA LYS A 98 10.04 -10.68 7.09
C LYS A 98 9.32 -11.19 5.86
N ALA A 99 9.07 -10.30 4.90
CA ALA A 99 8.57 -10.67 3.58
C ALA A 99 9.15 -9.72 2.53
N SER A 100 9.40 -10.26 1.34
CA SER A 100 9.88 -9.49 0.19
C SER A 100 9.17 -9.93 -1.08
N ARG A 101 8.96 -8.99 -1.99
CA ARG A 101 8.33 -9.24 -3.29
C ARG A 101 8.73 -8.17 -4.29
N ASN A 102 9.02 -8.60 -5.51
CA ASN A 102 9.14 -7.68 -6.65
C ASN A 102 7.76 -7.46 -7.29
N ILE A 103 7.46 -6.21 -7.60
CA ILE A 103 6.19 -5.80 -8.23
C ILE A 103 6.52 -4.94 -9.44
N GLU A 104 5.89 -5.21 -10.57
CA GLU A 104 5.96 -4.34 -11.75
C GLU A 104 4.93 -3.22 -11.61
N VAL A 105 5.38 -1.97 -11.73
CA VAL A 105 4.51 -0.79 -11.72
C VAL A 105 4.64 -0.02 -13.02
N VAL A 106 3.50 0.25 -13.63
CA VAL A 106 3.40 0.95 -14.92
C VAL A 106 3.07 2.43 -14.69
N ALA A 107 3.61 3.29 -15.56
CA ALA A 107 3.33 4.73 -15.55
C ALA A 107 1.83 5.02 -15.58
N LYS A 108 1.43 6.13 -14.96
CA LYS A 108 0.05 6.59 -14.81
C LYS A 108 -0.84 5.68 -13.97
N LYS A 109 -0.34 4.61 -13.35
CA LYS A 109 -1.15 3.74 -12.50
C LYS A 109 -0.89 3.97 -11.02
N ALA A 110 -1.91 3.79 -10.21
CA ALA A 110 -1.84 3.84 -8.75
C ALA A 110 -1.98 2.42 -8.17
N TYR A 111 -1.13 2.09 -7.19
CA TYR A 111 -1.08 0.76 -6.57
C TYR A 111 -1.13 0.86 -5.04
N THR A 112 -1.90 -0.04 -4.43
CA THR A 112 -1.89 -0.27 -2.98
C THR A 112 -1.20 -1.59 -2.70
N VAL A 113 -0.05 -1.54 -2.03
CA VAL A 113 0.66 -2.71 -1.52
C VAL A 113 0.07 -3.08 -0.16
N LEU A 114 -0.31 -4.35 0.02
CA LEU A 114 -0.93 -4.85 1.25
C LEU A 114 -0.02 -5.90 1.89
N PHE A 115 0.43 -5.62 3.11
CA PHE A 115 1.16 -6.57 3.93
C PHE A 115 0.16 -7.34 4.80
N ILE A 116 0.00 -8.64 4.56
CA ILE A 116 -0.97 -9.50 5.25
C ILE A 116 -0.29 -10.70 5.90
N GLY A 117 -1.06 -11.45 6.68
CA GLY A 117 -0.60 -12.66 7.36
C GLY A 117 -0.36 -12.41 8.85
N LYS A 118 0.01 -13.48 9.55
CA LYS A 118 0.29 -13.44 10.99
C LYS A 118 1.72 -13.91 11.24
N PRO A 119 2.51 -13.17 12.05
CA PRO A 119 3.91 -13.55 12.32
C PRO A 119 4.02 -14.98 12.86
N GLY A 120 5.02 -15.72 12.39
CA GLY A 120 5.27 -17.11 12.80
C GLY A 120 4.25 -18.15 12.32
N GLN A 121 3.30 -17.78 11.46
CA GLN A 121 2.38 -18.73 10.83
C GLN A 121 2.87 -19.19 9.45
N THR A 122 2.36 -20.32 8.99
CA THR A 122 2.67 -20.93 7.69
C THR A 122 1.41 -21.13 6.84
N GLY A 123 1.59 -21.45 5.55
CA GLY A 123 0.48 -21.73 4.62
C GLY A 123 -0.40 -20.50 4.39
N GLY A 124 -1.72 -20.68 4.35
CA GLY A 124 -2.66 -19.59 4.05
C GLY A 124 -2.69 -18.42 5.06
N LYS A 125 -1.93 -18.51 6.16
CA LYS A 125 -1.80 -17.47 7.19
C LYS A 125 -0.40 -16.86 7.27
N GLU A 126 0.54 -17.34 6.46
CA GLU A 126 1.90 -16.82 6.42
C GLU A 126 1.95 -15.35 5.99
N LEU A 127 3.07 -14.69 6.26
CA LEU A 127 3.29 -13.31 5.82
C LEU A 127 3.37 -13.23 4.30
N GLN A 128 2.55 -12.36 3.71
CA GLN A 128 2.48 -12.19 2.26
C GLN A 128 2.39 -10.72 1.88
N ILE A 129 2.98 -10.41 0.72
CA ILE A 129 2.82 -9.12 0.06
C ILE A 129 1.84 -9.31 -1.10
N ARG A 130 0.69 -8.66 -1.01
CA ARG A 130 -0.28 -8.55 -2.10
C ARG A 130 -0.27 -7.12 -2.63
N PHE A 131 -0.82 -6.92 -3.82
CA PHE A 131 -1.00 -5.58 -4.34
C PHE A 131 -2.29 -5.49 -5.14
N ILE A 132 -2.81 -4.27 -5.20
CA ILE A 132 -4.02 -3.89 -5.93
C ILE A 132 -3.63 -2.78 -6.87
N GLU A 133 -3.92 -2.94 -8.16
CA GLU A 133 -3.95 -1.82 -9.09
C GLU A 133 -5.25 -1.06 -8.84
N ASN A 134 -5.16 0.14 -8.28
CA ASN A 134 -6.33 0.95 -7.96
C ASN A 134 -6.95 1.57 -9.22
N GLY A 135 -6.14 1.85 -10.24
CA GLY A 135 -6.61 2.39 -11.51
C GLY A 135 -5.52 3.08 -12.32
N THR A 136 -5.94 3.64 -13.45
CA THR A 136 -5.13 4.45 -14.36
C THR A 136 -5.56 5.91 -14.27
N LEU A 137 -4.59 6.80 -14.03
CA LEU A 137 -4.75 8.25 -14.00
C LEU A 137 -4.86 8.78 -15.42
N ALA A 138 -5.80 9.71 -15.62
CA ALA A 138 -5.91 10.42 -16.89
C ALA A 138 -4.78 11.44 -17.03
N ASP A 139 -4.30 11.63 -18.27
CA ASP A 139 -3.51 12.82 -18.58
C ASP A 139 -4.41 14.04 -18.32
N SER A 140 -3.91 14.99 -17.54
CA SER A 140 -4.63 16.23 -17.26
C SER A 140 -4.77 17.03 -18.57
N ASN A 141 -5.81 16.73 -19.36
CA ASN A 141 -6.34 17.49 -20.48
C ASN A 141 -7.79 17.04 -20.72
N ALA A 142 -8.68 17.38 -19.79
CA ALA A 142 -10.08 17.58 -20.11
C ALA A 142 -10.69 18.47 -19.04
N ASN A 143 -11.05 19.69 -19.45
CA ASN A 143 -12.10 20.46 -18.79
C ASN A 143 -13.28 19.49 -18.52
N ARG A 144 -13.49 19.14 -17.26
CA ARG A 144 -14.72 18.52 -16.77
C ARG A 144 -15.36 19.48 -15.79
#